data_AF-A0A2T4S4T4-F1
#
_entry.id   AF-A0A2T4S4T4-F1
#
_cell.length_a   1.000
_cell.length_b   1.000
_cell.length_c   1.000
_cell.angle_alpha   90.00
_cell.angle_beta   90.00
_cell.angle_gamma   90.00
#
_symmetry.space_group_name_H-M   'P 1'
#
loop_
_entity.id
_entity.type
_entity.pdbx_description
1 polymer ?
#
loop_
_entity_poly.entity_id
_entity_poly.type
_entity_poly.pdbx_seq_one_letter_code
_entity_poly.pdbx_strand_id
1 'polypeptide(L)'
;TVCDYNNGDCEIHNTMDEFGVQEQSYEYKDKGYEKDFGPFYRYDPSQCILCGRCVEVCQDVQVNETLSIDWEREQPRVIWDNDVSINESSCVSCGQCATVCPCNAMMENHMVGEAGYMTDTEPGTLADMIDLTKKAEPGYGPLFAISDSE
;
A
#
# COMPACT_ATOMS: atom_id res chain seq x y z
N THR A 1 5.41 -6.68 -5.12
CA THR A 1 5.36 -7.57 -3.95
C THR A 1 3.91 -7.89 -3.61
N VAL A 2 3.68 -8.68 -2.56
CA VAL A 2 2.38 -8.72 -1.87
C VAL A 2 2.20 -7.45 -1.02
N CYS A 3 3.27 -7.00 -0.36
CA CYS A 3 3.33 -5.74 0.37
C CYS A 3 4.72 -5.12 0.21
N ASP A 4 4.80 -3.85 -0.19
CA ASP A 4 6.05 -3.09 -0.12
C ASP A 4 6.28 -2.62 1.32
N TYR A 5 7.55 -2.54 1.73
CA TYR A 5 7.98 -2.09 3.07
C TYR A 5 7.35 -2.90 4.21
N ASN A 6 7.41 -4.23 4.09
CA ASN A 6 6.86 -5.12 5.10
C ASN A 6 7.69 -5.05 6.39
N ASN A 7 7.18 -4.39 7.41
CA ASN A 7 7.79 -4.35 8.74
C ASN A 7 7.33 -5.51 9.65
N GLY A 8 6.69 -6.54 9.09
CA GLY A 8 6.12 -7.68 9.80
C GLY A 8 4.67 -7.47 10.29
N ASP A 9 4.14 -6.25 10.21
CA ASP A 9 2.79 -5.91 10.67
C ASP A 9 1.76 -5.83 9.52
N CYS A 10 2.14 -6.15 8.28
CA CYS A 10 1.20 -6.13 7.16
C CYS A 10 0.17 -7.26 7.28
N GLU A 11 -1.06 -6.89 7.67
CA GLU A 11 -2.18 -7.81 7.89
C GLU A 11 -2.48 -8.65 6.64
N ILE A 12 -2.48 -8.03 5.45
CA ILE A 12 -2.75 -8.75 4.20
C ILE A 12 -1.66 -9.76 3.87
N HIS A 13 -0.39 -9.36 4.03
CA HIS A 13 0.74 -10.26 3.78
C HIS A 13 0.66 -11.48 4.71
N ASN A 14 0.53 -11.23 6.03
CA ASN A 14 0.49 -12.29 7.04
C ASN A 14 -0.72 -13.22 6.85
N THR A 15 -1.87 -12.66 6.46
CA THR A 15 -3.06 -13.47 6.17
C THR A 15 -2.86 -14.37 4.94
N MET A 16 -2.21 -13.87 3.88
CA MET A 16 -1.95 -14.69 2.70
C MET A 16 -1.00 -15.85 3.00
N ASP A 17 0.02 -15.62 3.83
CA ASP A 17 0.93 -16.66 4.29
C ASP A 17 0.20 -17.71 5.15
N GLU A 18 -0.60 -17.27 6.13
CA GLU A 18 -1.39 -18.15 7.00
C GLU A 18 -2.35 -19.06 6.20
N PHE A 19 -2.99 -18.50 5.17
CA PHE A 19 -3.94 -19.22 4.34
C PHE A 19 -3.25 -20.09 3.28
N GLY A 20 -1.92 -20.02 3.17
CA GLY A 20 -1.14 -20.78 2.20
C GLY A 20 -1.48 -20.42 0.75
N VAL A 21 -1.74 -19.14 0.47
CA VAL A 21 -2.04 -18.66 -0.89
C VAL A 21 -0.74 -18.66 -1.71
N GLN A 22 -0.59 -19.64 -2.59
CA GLN A 22 0.65 -19.87 -3.34
C GLN A 22 0.63 -19.37 -4.80
N GLU A 23 -0.52 -19.00 -5.34
CA GLU A 23 -0.61 -18.51 -6.72
C GLU A 23 -1.73 -17.48 -6.91
N GLN A 24 -1.55 -16.58 -7.88
CA GLN A 24 -2.58 -15.65 -8.32
C GLN A 24 -3.28 -16.23 -9.55
N SER A 25 -4.60 -16.37 -9.50
CA SER A 25 -5.38 -16.86 -10.66
C SER A 25 -5.50 -15.83 -11.79
N TYR A 26 -5.17 -14.57 -11.52
CA TYR A 26 -5.32 -13.44 -12.44
C TYR A 26 -4.01 -12.66 -12.53
N GLU A 27 -3.74 -12.07 -13.69
CA GLU A 27 -2.60 -11.18 -13.86
C GLU A 27 -2.78 -9.90 -13.04
N TYR A 28 -1.75 -9.54 -12.27
CA TYR A 28 -1.70 -8.24 -11.60
C TYR A 28 -1.69 -7.11 -12.64
N LYS A 29 -2.60 -6.15 -12.47
CA LYS A 29 -2.65 -4.93 -13.28
C LYS A 29 -2.46 -3.73 -12.37
N ASP A 30 -1.47 -2.91 -12.70
CA ASP A 30 -1.25 -1.66 -12.00
C ASP A 30 -2.44 -0.70 -12.21
N LYS A 31 -2.69 0.15 -11.22
CA LYS A 31 -3.79 1.11 -11.28
C LYS A 31 -3.47 2.37 -12.09
N GLY A 32 -2.23 2.54 -12.55
CA GLY A 32 -1.81 3.66 -13.39
C GLY A 32 -1.83 5.03 -12.70
N TYR A 33 -1.94 5.06 -11.36
CA TYR A 33 -1.94 6.29 -10.59
C TYR A 33 -0.58 6.49 -9.91
N GLU A 34 -0.12 7.74 -9.90
CA GLU A 34 1.07 8.12 -9.16
C GLU A 34 0.83 8.05 -7.65
N LYS A 35 1.91 7.77 -6.90
CA LYS A 35 1.92 7.83 -5.44
C LYS A 35 1.81 9.29 -5.02
N ASP A 36 0.91 9.60 -4.09
CA ASP A 36 0.74 10.95 -3.57
C ASP A 36 1.49 11.10 -2.23
N PHE A 37 2.18 12.22 -2.06
CA PHE A 37 3.00 12.50 -0.87
C PHE A 37 2.50 13.77 -0.19
N GLY A 38 1.92 13.58 0.99
CA GLY A 38 1.71 14.67 1.95
C GLY A 38 2.99 14.98 2.72
N PRO A 39 2.93 15.90 3.70
CA PRO A 39 4.11 16.27 4.48
C PRO A 39 4.57 15.14 5.41
N PHE A 40 3.63 14.34 5.92
CA PHE A 40 3.88 13.33 6.95
C PHE A 40 3.65 11.88 6.48
N TYR A 41 2.79 11.67 5.50
CA TYR A 41 2.44 10.34 5.02
C TYR A 41 2.24 10.34 3.49
N ARG A 42 2.36 9.15 2.92
CA ARG A 42 2.13 8.86 1.50
C ARG A 42 0.86 8.04 1.30
N TYR A 43 0.34 8.08 0.08
CA TYR A 43 -0.65 7.16 -0.41
C TYR A 43 -0.18 6.48 -1.70
N ASP A 44 -0.21 5.15 -1.71
CA ASP A 44 0.13 4.29 -2.83
C ASP A 44 -1.13 3.58 -3.35
N PRO A 45 -1.71 4.04 -4.47
CA PRO A 45 -2.91 3.44 -5.04
C PRO A 45 -2.72 1.97 -5.44
N SER A 46 -1.50 1.57 -5.83
CA SER A 46 -1.19 0.23 -6.33
C SER A 46 -1.22 -0.83 -5.22
N GLN A 47 -0.94 -0.45 -3.96
CA GLN A 47 -1.08 -1.33 -2.79
C GLN A 47 -2.51 -1.32 -2.21
N CYS A 48 -3.33 -0.33 -2.54
CA CYS A 48 -4.64 -0.13 -1.91
C CYS A 48 -5.67 -1.19 -2.34
N ILE A 49 -6.19 -1.96 -1.38
CA ILE A 49 -7.23 -2.97 -1.61
C ILE A 49 -8.68 -2.45 -1.52
N LEU A 50 -8.86 -1.13 -1.39
CA LEU A 50 -10.19 -0.48 -1.32
C LEU A 50 -11.07 -0.97 -0.15
N CYS A 51 -10.47 -1.36 0.98
CA CYS A 51 -11.20 -1.84 2.16
C CYS A 51 -12.04 -0.76 2.88
N GLY A 52 -11.81 0.53 2.60
CA GLY A 52 -12.56 1.63 3.21
C GLY A 52 -12.17 2.01 4.65
N ARG A 53 -11.29 1.27 5.33
CA ARG A 53 -10.88 1.57 6.72
C ARG A 53 -10.37 3.01 6.91
N CYS A 54 -9.59 3.51 5.95
CA CYS A 54 -9.07 4.89 5.97
C CYS A 54 -10.18 5.94 5.76
N VAL A 55 -11.21 5.62 4.97
CA VAL A 55 -12.36 6.50 4.74
C VAL A 55 -13.23 6.54 6.00
N GLU A 56 -13.58 5.38 6.55
CA GLU A 56 -14.37 5.26 7.78
C GLU A 56 -13.71 6.03 8.93
N VAL A 57 -12.40 5.87 9.14
CA VAL A 57 -11.73 6.57 10.24
C VAL A 57 -11.64 8.09 10.01
N CYS A 58 -11.54 8.55 8.77
CA CYS A 58 -11.52 9.97 8.44
C CYS A 58 -12.90 10.62 8.63
N GLN A 59 -13.97 9.90 8.29
CA GLN A 59 -15.35 10.37 8.39
C GLN A 59 -15.90 10.23 9.81
N ASP A 60 -15.85 9.04 10.40
CA ASP A 60 -16.59 8.74 11.63
C ASP A 60 -15.78 9.05 12.90
N VAL A 61 -14.46 8.89 12.85
CA VAL A 61 -13.59 9.09 14.03
C VAL A 61 -13.01 10.49 14.06
N GLN A 62 -12.40 10.94 12.95
CA GLN A 62 -11.80 12.28 12.87
C GLN A 62 -12.82 13.35 12.48
N VAL A 63 -13.97 12.99 11.92
CA VAL A 63 -15.04 13.92 11.52
C VAL A 63 -14.53 15.01 10.58
N ASN A 64 -13.58 14.66 9.71
CA ASN A 64 -13.00 15.59 8.74
C ASN A 64 -13.61 15.43 7.34
N GLU A 65 -14.10 14.22 7.03
CA GLU A 65 -14.78 13.90 5.77
C GLU A 65 -13.98 14.15 4.47
N THR A 66 -12.65 14.27 4.57
CA THR A 66 -11.78 14.53 3.41
C THR A 66 -11.63 13.32 2.48
N LEU A 67 -11.65 12.11 3.03
CA LEU A 67 -11.42 10.89 2.25
C LEU A 67 -12.72 10.29 1.74
N SER A 68 -12.72 9.88 0.48
CA SER A 68 -13.77 9.06 -0.12
C SER A 68 -13.17 8.08 -1.13
N ILE A 69 -13.93 7.06 -1.55
CA ILE A 69 -13.54 6.18 -2.67
C ILE A 69 -14.35 6.60 -3.88
N ASP A 70 -13.65 6.89 -4.98
CA ASP A 70 -14.28 7.15 -6.27
C ASP A 70 -14.53 5.81 -6.98
N TRP A 71 -15.77 5.32 -6.87
CA TRP A 71 -16.22 4.08 -7.48
C TRP A 71 -16.59 4.21 -8.96
N GLU A 72 -16.65 5.43 -9.51
CA GLU A 72 -17.03 5.67 -10.90
C GLU A 72 -15.84 5.55 -11.87
N ARG A 73 -14.61 5.53 -11.35
CA ARG A 73 -13.39 5.32 -12.13
C ARG A 73 -13.28 3.91 -12.68
N GLU A 74 -12.61 3.79 -13.82
CA GLU A 74 -12.22 2.48 -14.39
C GLU A 74 -11.39 1.66 -13.38
N GLN A 75 -10.50 2.32 -12.65
CA GLN A 75 -9.74 1.74 -11.54
C GLN A 75 -10.02 2.56 -10.28
N PRO A 76 -10.91 2.10 -9.39
CA PRO A 76 -11.26 2.85 -8.19
C PRO A 76 -10.06 3.07 -7.26
N ARG A 77 -10.04 4.25 -6.63
CA ARG A 77 -9.03 4.65 -5.64
C ARG A 77 -9.64 5.53 -4.56
N VAL A 78 -8.97 5.59 -3.41
CA VAL A 78 -9.23 6.63 -2.42
C VAL A 78 -8.80 7.98 -2.99
N ILE A 79 -9.63 8.99 -2.82
CA ILE A 79 -9.41 10.37 -3.25
C ILE A 79 -9.55 11.33 -2.06
N TRP A 80 -8.92 12.49 -2.16
CA TRP A 80 -9.03 13.60 -1.21
C TRP A 80 -9.94 14.68 -1.78
N ASP A 81 -10.94 15.09 -1.02
CA ASP A 81 -11.97 16.05 -1.42
C ASP A 81 -12.42 15.82 -2.88
N ASN A 82 -12.21 16.81 -3.76
CA ASN A 82 -12.55 16.77 -5.19
C ASN A 82 -11.41 16.22 -6.05
N ASP A 83 -10.78 15.13 -5.63
CA ASP A 83 -9.63 14.50 -6.30
C ASP A 83 -8.40 15.42 -6.44
N VAL A 84 -8.13 16.20 -5.39
CA VAL A 84 -6.91 17.01 -5.30
C VAL A 84 -5.80 16.23 -4.59
N SER A 85 -4.56 16.72 -4.66
CA SER A 85 -3.46 16.12 -3.92
C SER A 85 -3.65 16.26 -2.40
N ILE A 86 -2.99 15.43 -1.61
CA ILE A 86 -3.04 15.49 -0.13
C ILE A 86 -2.80 16.91 0.37
N ASN A 87 -1.81 17.62 -0.19
CA ASN A 87 -1.40 18.97 0.23
C ASN A 87 -2.40 20.07 -0.14
N GLU A 88 -3.25 19.84 -1.14
CA GLU A 88 -4.25 20.79 -1.61
C GLU A 88 -5.64 20.53 -1.03
N SER A 89 -5.78 19.45 -0.27
CA SER A 89 -7.02 19.03 0.38
C SER A 89 -7.26 19.70 1.74
N SER A 90 -8.44 19.47 2.29
CA SER A 90 -8.87 19.78 3.65
C SER A 90 -8.22 18.88 4.71
N CYS A 91 -7.30 17.98 4.34
CA CYS A 91 -6.67 17.07 5.27
C CYS A 91 -5.82 17.79 6.31
N VAL A 92 -6.07 17.50 7.58
CA VAL A 92 -5.29 18.04 8.72
C VAL A 92 -4.04 17.24 9.06
N SER A 93 -3.73 16.21 8.26
CA SER A 93 -2.58 15.32 8.46
C SER A 93 -2.51 14.64 9.83
N CYS A 94 -3.64 14.17 10.37
CA CYS A 94 -3.69 13.50 11.67
C CYS A 94 -3.09 12.07 11.68
N GLY A 95 -2.79 11.49 10.52
CA GLY A 95 -2.11 10.19 10.39
C GLY A 95 -2.98 8.95 10.65
N GLN A 96 -4.22 9.12 11.14
CA GLN A 96 -5.07 7.99 11.52
C GLN A 96 -5.38 7.03 10.36
N CYS A 97 -5.44 7.54 9.13
CA CYS A 97 -5.63 6.73 7.92
C CYS A 97 -4.44 5.79 7.63
N ALA A 98 -3.21 6.20 7.97
CA ALA A 98 -2.02 5.36 7.86
C ALA A 98 -2.02 4.27 8.94
N THR A 99 -2.40 4.61 10.18
CA THR A 99 -2.46 3.66 11.30
C THR A 99 -3.43 2.50 11.07
N VAL A 100 -4.54 2.73 10.38
CA VAL A 100 -5.56 1.69 10.14
C VAL A 100 -5.36 0.94 8.81
N CYS A 101 -4.34 1.27 8.02
CA CYS A 101 -4.15 0.67 6.70
C CYS A 101 -3.61 -0.77 6.83
N PRO A 102 -4.31 -1.80 6.31
CA PRO A 102 -3.88 -3.20 6.47
C PRO A 102 -2.82 -3.66 5.46
N CYS A 103 -2.46 -2.83 4.48
CA CYS A 103 -1.69 -3.22 3.29
C CYS A 103 -0.57 -2.22 2.94
N ASN A 104 -0.20 -1.33 3.87
CA ASN A 104 0.83 -0.30 3.67
C ASN A 104 0.58 0.64 2.48
N ALA A 105 -0.66 0.72 1.98
CA ALA A 105 -1.07 1.69 0.98
C ALA A 105 -1.06 3.12 1.52
N MET A 106 -1.23 3.31 2.83
CA MET A 106 -0.96 4.57 3.52
C MET A 106 0.13 4.35 4.56
N MET A 107 1.19 5.14 4.51
CA MET A 107 2.35 5.00 5.40
C MET A 107 2.95 6.36 5.72
N GLU A 108 3.54 6.49 6.91
CA GLU A 108 4.36 7.66 7.23
C GLU A 108 5.59 7.74 6.32
N ASN A 109 5.92 8.96 5.89
CA ASN A 109 7.04 9.20 4.96
C ASN A 109 8.38 8.70 5.55
N HIS A 110 8.56 8.83 6.86
CA HIS A 110 9.79 8.38 7.54
C HIS A 110 9.96 6.86 7.59
N MET A 111 8.91 6.09 7.28
CA MET A 111 8.98 4.62 7.21
C MET A 111 9.28 4.12 5.81
N VAL A 112 9.16 4.98 4.78
CA VAL A 112 9.42 4.60 3.39
C VAL A 112 10.91 4.38 3.20
N GLY A 113 11.29 3.13 2.91
CA GLY A 113 12.70 2.73 2.78
C GLY A 113 13.41 2.45 4.09
N GLU A 114 12.77 2.69 5.24
CA GLU A 114 13.34 2.46 6.58
C GLU A 114 12.60 1.34 7.34
N ALA A 115 11.55 0.78 6.75
CA ALA A 115 10.79 -0.34 7.27
C ALA A 115 11.22 -1.63 6.58
N GLY A 116 11.73 -2.60 7.37
CA GLY A 116 12.16 -3.90 6.86
C GLY A 116 13.54 -4.38 7.31
N TYR A 117 13.98 -5.54 6.83
CA TYR A 117 15.33 -6.09 7.13
C TYR A 117 16.41 -5.63 6.13
N MET A 118 16.04 -5.22 4.91
CA MET A 118 16.98 -4.81 3.85
C MET A 118 16.79 -3.34 3.41
N THR A 119 16.62 -2.46 4.38
CA THR A 119 16.39 -1.01 4.19
C THR A 119 17.56 -0.26 3.56
N ASP A 120 18.80 -0.76 3.68
CA ASP A 120 20.02 -0.16 3.11
C ASP A 120 20.30 -0.59 1.64
N THR A 121 19.28 -1.05 0.91
CA THR A 121 19.42 -1.44 -0.51
C THR A 121 19.10 -0.28 -1.46
N GLU A 122 19.73 -0.26 -2.63
CA GLU A 122 19.42 0.77 -3.63
C GLU A 122 17.94 0.68 -4.05
N PRO A 123 17.20 1.81 -4.09
CA PRO A 123 15.79 1.82 -4.47
C PRO A 123 15.56 1.12 -5.81
N GLY A 124 14.70 0.10 -5.82
CA GLY A 124 14.40 -0.70 -7.02
C GLY A 124 15.13 -2.04 -7.10
N THR A 125 16.19 -2.26 -6.33
CA THR A 125 16.90 -3.55 -6.30
C THR A 125 15.98 -4.70 -5.91
N LEU A 126 15.16 -4.49 -4.87
CA LEU A 126 14.19 -5.48 -4.41
C LEU A 126 13.11 -5.73 -5.48
N ALA A 127 12.62 -4.67 -6.15
CA ALA A 127 11.67 -4.78 -7.26
C ALA A 127 12.21 -5.63 -8.43
N ASP A 128 13.49 -5.47 -8.77
CA ASP A 128 14.15 -6.27 -9.80
C ASP A 128 14.31 -7.75 -9.37
N MET A 129 14.63 -8.00 -8.11
CA MET A 129 14.69 -9.36 -7.55
C MET A 129 13.32 -10.04 -7.59
N ILE A 130 12.25 -9.30 -7.31
CA ILE A 130 10.86 -9.78 -7.40
C ILE A 130 10.50 -10.12 -8.84
N ASP A 131 10.80 -9.24 -9.80
CA ASP A 131 10.50 -9.49 -11.21
C ASP A 131 11.26 -10.72 -11.74
N LEU A 132 12.53 -10.87 -11.35
CA LEU A 132 13.31 -12.06 -11.66
C LEU A 132 12.68 -13.32 -11.06
N THR A 133 12.19 -13.23 -9.83
CA THR A 133 11.59 -14.36 -9.10
C THR A 133 10.26 -14.77 -9.74
N LYS A 134 9.40 -13.80 -10.09
CA LYS A 134 8.15 -14.03 -10.83
C LYS A 134 8.40 -14.75 -12.16
N LYS A 135 9.53 -14.48 -12.83
CA LYS A 135 9.92 -15.13 -14.09
C LYS A 135 10.49 -16.54 -13.90
N ALA A 136 11.15 -16.79 -12.77
CA ALA A 136 11.82 -18.06 -12.48
C ALA A 136 10.86 -19.13 -11.94
N GLU A 137 10.00 -18.77 -10.98
CA GLU A 137 8.97 -19.67 -10.43
C GLU A 137 7.66 -18.91 -10.17
N PRO A 138 6.51 -19.41 -10.64
CA PRO A 138 5.22 -18.71 -10.50
C PRO A 138 4.63 -18.79 -9.08
N GLY A 139 5.24 -19.57 -8.17
CA GLY A 139 4.76 -19.71 -6.80
C GLY A 139 5.10 -18.49 -5.93
N TYR A 140 4.20 -18.12 -5.02
CA TYR A 140 4.43 -17.01 -4.09
C TYR A 140 5.48 -17.31 -3.01
N GLY A 141 5.85 -18.56 -2.73
CA GLY A 141 6.84 -18.89 -1.68
C GLY A 141 8.15 -18.09 -1.78
N PRO A 142 8.86 -18.12 -2.92
CA PRO A 142 10.04 -17.27 -3.14
C PRO A 142 9.75 -15.75 -3.11
N LEU A 143 8.54 -15.33 -3.48
CA LEU A 143 8.12 -13.91 -3.44
C LEU A 143 7.85 -13.44 -2.01
N PHE A 144 7.25 -14.29 -1.16
CA PHE A 144 7.06 -14.06 0.27
C PHE A 144 8.42 -13.91 0.95
N ALA A 145 9.38 -14.81 0.67
CA ALA A 145 10.72 -14.72 1.23
C ALA A 145 11.43 -13.39 0.89
N ILE A 146 11.23 -12.85 -0.31
CA ILE A 146 11.77 -11.52 -0.68
C ILE A 146 10.97 -10.41 0.01
N SER A 147 9.64 -10.49 0.04
CA SER A 147 8.78 -9.52 0.71
C SER A 147 8.99 -9.46 2.23
N ASP A 148 9.40 -10.56 2.86
CA ASP A 148 9.81 -10.61 4.27
C ASP A 148 11.20 -10.02 4.51
N SER A 149 12.00 -9.98 3.45
CA SER A 149 13.35 -9.43 3.48
C SER A 149 13.37 -7.93 3.20
N GLU A 150 12.37 -7.40 2.49
CA GLU A 150 12.20 -5.96 2.29
C GLU A 150 12.20 -5.20 3.61
#